data_AF-A0A235ISW4-F1
#
_entry.id   AF-A0A235ISW4-F1
#
_cell.length_a   1.000
_cell.length_b   1.000
_cell.length_c   1.000
_cell.angle_alpha   90.00
_cell.angle_beta   90.00
_cell.angle_gamma   90.00
#
_symmetry.space_group_name_H-M   'P 1'
#
loop_
_entity.id
_entity.type
_entity.pdbx_description
1 polymer ?
#
loop_
_entity_poly.entity_id
_entity_poly.type
_entity_poly.pdbx_seq_one_letter_code
_entity_poly.pdbx_strand_id
1 'polypeptide(L)'
;MTASLYLPLIVTPEGTIISGHRRWKAVSSLGWVTVPVEEKEFTDEIAELETLLLENANREKSIEQKCREGLTWEAIERTNSRQRQGSKGSGVGSTRDVIAKRVGIGSGINYEKARKVVSAIDEALLVGNLAKAEALRKKLNHKSVDAAFKMISSIENTSEAQQHTQMQWILAKLGQKLCGSVWIASNDRSRMWEKEQLGNLSIDSFPPLGIGNDAQSTVKYIDVVWLSGSHQITAAFEVELTTPIYSGLLRMADLVTLCPNLNFPLYIVVPEARTNKVKKELRRATFKNLKLDKKCRYIVIEKLMEKWDAIMEIGTSVDSIKTISHSFDSDL
;
A
#
# COMPACT_ATOMS: atom_id res chain seq x y z
N MET A 1 -36.43 -43.18 23.08
CA MET A 1 -36.40 -42.30 21.90
C MET A 1 -34.98 -42.30 21.37
N THR A 2 -34.75 -42.88 20.19
CA THR A 2 -33.47 -42.74 19.48
C THR A 2 -33.31 -41.27 19.11
N ALA A 3 -32.28 -40.61 19.62
CA ALA A 3 -31.99 -39.24 19.23
C ALA A 3 -31.70 -39.22 17.73
N SER A 4 -32.38 -38.36 16.98
CA SER A 4 -32.17 -38.17 15.54
C SER A 4 -31.95 -36.69 15.25
N LEU A 5 -31.12 -36.38 14.25
CA LEU A 5 -31.05 -35.01 13.76
C LEU A 5 -32.37 -34.64 13.09
N TYR A 6 -32.84 -33.42 13.33
CA TYR A 6 -34.06 -32.88 12.70
C TYR A 6 -33.88 -32.67 11.18
N LEU A 7 -32.63 -32.47 10.73
CA LEU A 7 -32.25 -32.34 9.33
C LEU A 7 -31.01 -33.21 9.07
N PRO A 8 -30.96 -34.00 7.99
CA PRO A 8 -29.78 -34.77 7.62
C PRO A 8 -28.59 -33.86 7.29
N LEU A 9 -27.38 -34.39 7.39
CA LEU A 9 -26.19 -33.74 6.82
C LEU A 9 -26.24 -33.87 5.30
N ILE A 10 -25.77 -32.88 4.56
CA ILE A 10 -25.58 -33.03 3.11
C ILE A 10 -24.12 -33.39 2.91
N VAL A 11 -23.84 -34.46 2.18
CA VAL A 11 -22.48 -34.97 1.93
C VAL A 11 -22.26 -35.22 0.45
N THR A 12 -21.01 -35.11 -0.01
CA THR A 12 -20.62 -35.62 -1.34
C THR A 12 -20.51 -37.15 -1.32
N PRO A 13 -20.47 -37.83 -2.48
CA PRO A 13 -20.23 -39.27 -2.56
C PRO A 13 -18.92 -39.72 -1.86
N GLU A 14 -17.93 -38.84 -1.80
CA GLU A 14 -16.64 -39.05 -1.12
C GLU A 14 -16.72 -38.85 0.40
N GLY A 15 -17.89 -38.47 0.92
CA GLY A 15 -18.13 -38.24 2.35
C GLY A 15 -17.75 -36.85 2.85
N THR A 16 -17.48 -35.89 1.95
CA THR A 16 -17.23 -34.50 2.34
C THR A 16 -18.52 -33.85 2.81
N ILE A 17 -18.52 -33.26 4.01
CA ILE A 17 -19.72 -32.60 4.55
C ILE A 17 -19.92 -31.26 3.84
N ILE A 18 -21.02 -31.12 3.13
CA ILE A 18 -21.46 -29.87 2.52
C ILE A 18 -22.25 -29.05 3.55
N SER A 19 -23.27 -29.67 4.14
CA SER A 19 -24.16 -29.01 5.08
C SER A 19 -24.19 -29.67 6.44
N GLY A 20 -24.28 -28.83 7.48
CA GLY A 20 -24.48 -29.33 8.84
C GLY A 20 -23.21 -29.56 9.65
N HIS A 21 -22.09 -28.94 9.27
CA HIS A 21 -20.83 -28.95 10.06
C HIS A 21 -21.00 -28.77 11.58
N ARG A 22 -21.91 -27.90 12.04
CA ARG A 22 -22.20 -27.72 13.48
C ARG A 22 -22.95 -28.92 14.08
N ARG A 23 -23.89 -29.50 13.32
CA ARG A 23 -24.62 -30.72 13.70
C ARG A 23 -23.65 -31.89 13.77
N TRP A 24 -22.76 -32.05 12.77
CA TRP A 24 -21.68 -33.01 12.77
C TRP A 24 -20.78 -32.91 14.01
N LYS A 25 -20.28 -31.71 14.33
CA LYS A 25 -19.48 -31.48 15.54
C LYS A 25 -20.25 -31.85 16.82
N ALA A 26 -21.54 -31.50 16.91
CA ALA A 26 -22.38 -31.84 18.05
C ALA A 26 -22.58 -33.35 18.19
N VAL A 27 -23.00 -34.05 17.12
CA VAL A 27 -23.21 -35.51 17.17
C VAL A 27 -21.91 -36.27 17.41
N SER A 28 -20.78 -35.79 16.89
CA SER A 28 -19.45 -36.33 17.17
C SER A 28 -19.10 -36.19 18.66
N SER A 29 -19.34 -35.02 19.27
CA SER A 29 -19.11 -34.82 20.70
C SER A 29 -20.04 -35.64 21.60
N LEU A 30 -21.20 -36.04 21.08
CA LEU A 30 -22.17 -36.91 21.76
C LEU A 30 -21.90 -38.40 21.52
N GLY A 31 -20.84 -38.77 20.79
CA GLY A 31 -20.45 -40.16 20.56
C GLY A 31 -21.39 -40.93 19.63
N TRP A 32 -22.10 -40.25 18.72
CA TRP A 32 -22.97 -40.93 17.77
C TRP A 32 -22.14 -41.75 16.77
N VAL A 33 -22.55 -42.99 16.52
CA VAL A 33 -21.89 -43.90 15.58
C VAL A 33 -22.43 -43.73 14.16
N THR A 34 -23.70 -43.34 14.02
CA THR A 34 -24.38 -43.14 12.73
C THR A 34 -25.15 -41.83 12.74
N VAL A 35 -25.18 -41.14 11.60
CA VAL A 35 -25.90 -39.87 11.42
C VAL A 35 -26.67 -39.91 10.09
N PRO A 36 -27.90 -39.39 10.03
CA PRO A 36 -28.63 -39.32 8.77
C PRO A 36 -27.94 -38.36 7.80
N VAL A 37 -27.71 -38.82 6.57
CA VAL A 37 -27.07 -38.05 5.49
C VAL A 37 -27.93 -38.07 4.23
N GLU A 38 -27.83 -37.01 3.45
CA GLU A 38 -28.33 -36.88 2.09
C GLU A 38 -27.12 -36.69 1.17
N GLU A 39 -26.95 -37.60 0.23
CA GLU A 39 -25.84 -37.57 -0.71
C GLU A 39 -26.19 -36.66 -1.90
N LYS A 40 -25.26 -35.77 -2.27
CA LYS A 40 -25.44 -34.85 -3.38
C LYS A 40 -24.21 -34.85 -4.28
N GLU A 41 -24.40 -35.24 -5.54
CA GLU A 41 -23.39 -35.15 -6.59
C GLU A 41 -23.31 -33.72 -7.14
N PHE A 42 -22.09 -33.26 -7.41
CA PHE A 42 -21.80 -31.97 -8.02
C PHE A 42 -21.05 -32.16 -9.33
N THR A 43 -21.35 -31.30 -10.31
CA THR A 43 -20.73 -31.36 -11.64
C THR A 43 -19.28 -30.87 -11.64
N ASP A 44 -18.94 -29.95 -10.75
CA ASP A 44 -17.61 -29.40 -10.54
C ASP A 44 -17.46 -28.78 -9.14
N GLU A 45 -16.23 -28.43 -8.76
CA GLU A 45 -15.91 -27.77 -7.48
C GLU A 45 -16.62 -26.41 -7.33
N ILE A 46 -16.96 -25.74 -8.45
CA ILE A 46 -17.65 -24.44 -8.44
C ILE A 46 -19.10 -24.60 -8.00
N ALA A 47 -19.80 -25.61 -8.52
CA ALA A 47 -21.18 -25.93 -8.17
C ALA A 47 -21.29 -26.39 -6.70
N GLU A 48 -20.28 -27.12 -6.22
CA GLU A 48 -20.14 -27.47 -4.80
C GLU A 48 -20.02 -26.21 -3.93
N LEU A 49 -19.05 -25.33 -4.24
CA LEU A 49 -18.83 -24.07 -3.50
C LEU A 49 -20.05 -23.12 -3.57
N GLU A 50 -20.71 -23.03 -4.71
CA GLU A 50 -21.92 -22.23 -4.87
C GLU A 50 -23.05 -22.76 -3.97
N THR A 51 -23.28 -24.07 -3.98
CA THR A 51 -24.28 -24.72 -3.12
C THR A 51 -23.98 -24.47 -1.64
N LEU A 52 -22.72 -24.65 -1.23
CA LEU A 52 -22.24 -24.38 0.13
C LEU A 52 -22.56 -22.96 0.58
N LEU A 53 -22.30 -21.97 -0.27
CA LEU A 53 -22.56 -20.55 0.03
C LEU A 53 -24.05 -20.25 0.12
N LEU A 54 -24.86 -20.83 -0.78
CA LEU A 54 -26.31 -20.63 -0.82
C LEU A 54 -27.01 -21.23 0.40
N GLU A 55 -26.62 -22.41 0.85
CA GLU A 55 -27.18 -23.04 2.04
C GLU A 55 -26.90 -22.24 3.32
N ASN A 56 -25.75 -21.57 3.36
CA ASN A 56 -25.38 -20.71 4.48
C ASN A 56 -25.91 -19.29 4.32
N ALA A 57 -26.54 -18.90 3.20
CA ALA A 57 -26.87 -17.51 2.87
C ALA A 57 -27.67 -16.79 3.97
N ASN A 58 -28.66 -17.48 4.56
CA ASN A 58 -29.58 -16.90 5.55
C ASN A 58 -29.03 -16.87 6.98
N ARG A 59 -27.81 -17.38 7.21
CA ARG A 59 -27.21 -17.40 8.55
C ARG A 59 -26.73 -16.01 8.96
N GLU A 60 -26.93 -15.66 10.23
CA GLU A 60 -26.24 -14.50 10.83
C GLU A 60 -24.72 -14.72 10.81
N LYS A 61 -24.02 -13.78 10.18
CA LYS A 61 -22.58 -13.83 9.93
C LYS A 61 -21.93 -12.53 10.35
N SER A 62 -20.72 -12.65 10.89
CA SER A 62 -19.84 -11.51 11.11
C SER A 62 -19.45 -10.85 9.79
N ILE A 63 -18.95 -9.61 9.86
CA ILE A 63 -18.48 -8.88 8.67
C ILE A 63 -17.28 -9.58 8.04
N GLU A 64 -16.37 -10.13 8.85
CA GLU A 64 -15.26 -10.96 8.37
C GLU A 64 -15.77 -12.16 7.56
N GLN A 65 -16.74 -12.93 8.08
CA GLN A 65 -17.32 -14.09 7.39
C GLN A 65 -17.99 -13.69 6.07
N LYS A 66 -18.81 -12.64 6.08
CA LYS A 66 -19.44 -12.11 4.85
C LYS A 66 -18.40 -11.70 3.80
N CYS A 67 -17.27 -11.13 4.23
CA CYS A 67 -16.20 -10.73 3.34
C CYS A 67 -15.48 -11.95 2.74
N ARG A 68 -15.20 -12.99 3.53
CA ARG A 68 -14.61 -14.25 3.04
C ARG A 68 -15.53 -15.00 2.07
N GLU A 69 -16.83 -15.01 2.33
CA GLU A 69 -17.82 -15.52 1.36
C GLU A 69 -17.78 -14.70 0.06
N GLY A 70 -17.66 -13.38 0.14
CA GLY A 70 -17.54 -12.51 -1.03
C GLY A 70 -16.32 -12.82 -1.89
N LEU A 71 -15.16 -13.09 -1.27
CA LEU A 71 -13.95 -13.52 -1.97
C LEU A 71 -14.16 -14.85 -2.72
N THR A 72 -14.94 -15.76 -2.13
CA THR A 72 -15.29 -17.04 -2.78
C THR A 72 -16.21 -16.79 -3.98
N TRP A 73 -17.22 -15.91 -3.83
CA TRP A 73 -18.08 -15.49 -4.93
C TRP A 73 -17.31 -14.78 -6.06
N GLU A 74 -16.28 -14.00 -5.76
CA GLU A 74 -15.39 -13.42 -6.78
C GLU A 74 -14.69 -14.48 -7.62
N ALA A 75 -14.17 -15.53 -6.98
CA ALA A 75 -13.49 -16.60 -7.67
C ALA A 75 -14.44 -17.37 -8.61
N ILE A 76 -15.68 -17.60 -8.15
CA ILE A 76 -16.75 -18.21 -8.96
C ILE A 76 -17.09 -17.32 -10.16
N GLU A 77 -17.38 -16.04 -9.94
CA GLU A 77 -17.78 -15.10 -11.00
C GLU A 77 -16.65 -14.87 -12.03
N ARG A 78 -15.40 -14.85 -11.57
CA ARG A 78 -14.23 -14.76 -12.45
C ARG A 78 -14.09 -15.98 -13.35
N THR A 79 -14.48 -17.16 -12.87
CA THR A 79 -14.39 -18.40 -13.65
C THR A 79 -15.55 -18.50 -14.63
N ASN A 80 -16.77 -18.16 -14.19
CA ASN A 80 -17.95 -18.09 -15.03
C ASN A 80 -17.82 -17.04 -16.15
N SER A 81 -17.22 -15.86 -15.88
CA SER A 81 -17.02 -14.84 -16.91
C SER A 81 -15.99 -15.25 -17.97
N ARG A 82 -14.95 -16.01 -17.60
CA ARG A 82 -14.00 -16.62 -18.55
C ARG A 82 -14.68 -17.65 -19.48
N GLN A 83 -15.65 -18.40 -18.97
CA GLN A 83 -16.45 -19.35 -19.78
C GLN A 83 -17.46 -18.64 -20.71
N ARG A 84 -17.96 -17.45 -20.32
CA ARG A 84 -18.95 -16.66 -21.08
C ARG A 84 -18.35 -15.66 -22.08
N GLN A 85 -17.05 -15.72 -22.39
CA GLN A 85 -16.34 -14.77 -23.26
C GLN A 85 -16.77 -14.75 -24.75
N GLY A 86 -18.00 -15.17 -25.08
CA GLY A 86 -18.62 -15.09 -26.40
C GLY A 86 -19.84 -14.17 -26.51
N SER A 87 -20.37 -13.61 -25.42
CA SER A 87 -21.61 -12.80 -25.47
C SER A 87 -21.48 -11.50 -24.69
N LYS A 88 -21.61 -10.37 -25.41
CA LYS A 88 -21.64 -9.02 -24.85
C LYS A 88 -22.82 -8.90 -23.87
N GLY A 89 -22.53 -9.03 -22.58
CA GLY A 89 -23.47 -8.80 -21.50
C GLY A 89 -23.59 -7.32 -21.14
N SER A 90 -24.83 -6.83 -21.13
CA SER A 90 -25.28 -5.49 -20.77
C SER A 90 -25.16 -5.19 -19.27
N GLY A 91 -24.61 -4.03 -18.92
CA GLY A 91 -25.16 -3.13 -17.90
C GLY A 91 -25.37 -3.61 -16.45
N VAL A 92 -24.70 -4.67 -15.98
CA VAL A 92 -24.68 -5.01 -14.54
C VAL A 92 -23.56 -4.20 -13.88
N GLY A 93 -23.83 -3.57 -12.73
CA GLY A 93 -22.86 -2.76 -11.99
C GLY A 93 -21.53 -3.46 -11.75
N SER A 94 -20.50 -2.71 -11.34
CA SER A 94 -19.15 -3.27 -11.11
C SER A 94 -19.23 -4.56 -10.27
N THR A 95 -18.48 -5.60 -10.62
CA THR A 95 -18.51 -6.93 -9.97
C THR A 95 -18.53 -6.83 -8.43
N ARG A 96 -17.74 -5.91 -7.87
CA ARG A 96 -17.68 -5.60 -6.43
C ARG A 96 -19.03 -5.18 -5.82
N ASP A 97 -19.87 -4.46 -6.54
CA ASP A 97 -21.17 -3.97 -6.06
C ASP A 97 -22.20 -5.10 -6.05
N VAL A 98 -22.15 -6.00 -7.04
CA VAL A 98 -22.96 -7.23 -7.07
C VAL A 98 -22.65 -8.11 -5.86
N ILE A 99 -21.35 -8.33 -5.61
CA ILE A 99 -20.90 -9.14 -4.48
C ILE A 99 -21.26 -8.48 -3.15
N ALA A 100 -21.00 -7.19 -2.99
CA ALA A 100 -21.33 -6.45 -1.76
C ALA A 100 -22.82 -6.54 -1.39
N LYS A 101 -23.70 -6.47 -2.40
CA LYS A 101 -25.14 -6.69 -2.23
C LYS A 101 -25.45 -8.14 -1.84
N ARG A 102 -24.84 -9.12 -2.53
CA ARG A 102 -25.05 -10.56 -2.28
C ARG A 102 -24.66 -10.97 -0.85
N VAL A 103 -23.52 -10.48 -0.35
CA VAL A 103 -23.03 -10.84 1.00
C VAL A 103 -23.53 -9.90 2.11
N GLY A 104 -24.29 -8.85 1.76
CA GLY A 104 -24.87 -7.92 2.72
C GLY A 104 -23.83 -7.08 3.46
N ILE A 105 -22.80 -6.59 2.76
CA ILE A 105 -21.80 -5.63 3.28
C ILE A 105 -22.11 -4.17 2.84
N GLY A 106 -23.15 -3.98 2.04
CA GLY A 106 -23.60 -2.65 1.60
C GLY A 106 -23.06 -2.32 0.22
N SER A 107 -22.22 -1.28 0.10
CA SER A 107 -21.66 -0.86 -1.19
C SER A 107 -20.36 -1.60 -1.56
N GLY A 108 -20.03 -1.64 -2.85
CA GLY A 108 -18.77 -2.22 -3.32
C GLY A 108 -17.52 -1.54 -2.75
N ILE A 109 -17.60 -0.24 -2.43
CA ILE A 109 -16.53 0.49 -1.73
C ILE A 109 -16.36 -0.03 -0.30
N ASN A 110 -17.47 -0.24 0.42
CA ASN A 110 -17.41 -0.76 1.78
C ASN A 110 -16.88 -2.20 1.79
N TYR A 111 -17.29 -3.00 0.81
CA TYR A 111 -16.76 -4.35 0.61
C TYR A 111 -15.25 -4.36 0.30
N GLU A 112 -14.77 -3.46 -0.55
CA GLU A 112 -13.33 -3.33 -0.83
C GLU A 112 -12.52 -2.92 0.42
N LYS A 113 -13.06 -2.03 1.27
CA LYS A 113 -12.45 -1.72 2.56
C LYS A 113 -12.41 -2.94 3.48
N ALA A 114 -13.50 -3.70 3.57
CA ALA A 114 -13.56 -4.92 4.37
C ALA A 114 -12.52 -5.94 3.89
N ARG A 115 -12.37 -6.10 2.58
CA ARG A 115 -11.36 -6.97 1.96
C ARG A 115 -9.95 -6.64 2.42
N LYS A 116 -9.56 -5.36 2.36
CA LYS A 116 -8.25 -4.89 2.85
C LYS A 116 -8.05 -5.18 4.34
N VAL A 117 -9.08 -5.00 5.16
CA VAL A 117 -9.02 -5.31 6.60
C VAL A 117 -8.82 -6.81 6.83
N VAL A 118 -9.56 -7.66 6.13
CA VAL A 118 -9.42 -9.12 6.22
C VAL A 118 -8.03 -9.58 5.78
N SER A 119 -7.50 -9.05 4.66
CA SER A 119 -6.13 -9.35 4.24
C SER A 119 -5.09 -8.93 5.29
N ALA A 120 -5.26 -7.76 5.93
CA ALA A 120 -4.35 -7.31 6.99
C ALA A 120 -4.47 -8.15 8.28
N ILE A 121 -5.64 -8.73 8.57
CA ILE A 121 -5.80 -9.72 9.64
C ILE A 121 -5.02 -11.00 9.29
N ASP A 122 -5.17 -11.50 8.07
CA ASP A 122 -4.51 -12.73 7.61
C ASP A 122 -2.98 -12.56 7.61
N GLU A 123 -2.47 -11.42 7.15
CA GLU A 123 -1.05 -11.08 7.21
C GLU A 123 -0.56 -10.99 8.66
N ALA A 124 -1.31 -10.34 9.55
CA ALA A 124 -0.97 -10.25 10.97
C ALA A 124 -0.89 -11.63 11.63
N LEU A 125 -1.79 -12.56 11.27
CA LEU A 125 -1.74 -13.94 11.75
C LEU A 125 -0.51 -14.68 11.21
N LEU A 126 -0.19 -14.50 9.92
CA LEU A 126 0.97 -15.13 9.27
C LEU A 126 2.30 -14.72 9.93
N VAL A 127 2.45 -13.45 10.29
CA VAL A 127 3.65 -12.95 10.99
C VAL A 127 3.60 -13.14 12.52
N GLY A 128 2.58 -13.83 13.05
CA GLY A 128 2.44 -14.12 14.48
C GLY A 128 1.97 -12.95 15.35
N ASN A 129 1.54 -11.83 14.76
CA ASN A 129 1.00 -10.67 15.48
C ASN A 129 -0.48 -10.87 15.84
N LEU A 130 -0.73 -11.78 16.78
CA LEU A 130 -2.08 -12.14 17.24
C LEU A 130 -2.85 -10.94 17.84
N ALA A 131 -2.14 -10.03 18.51
CA ALA A 131 -2.75 -8.84 19.11
C ALA A 131 -3.32 -7.88 18.05
N LYS A 132 -2.58 -7.61 16.97
CA LYS A 132 -3.05 -6.79 15.84
C LYS A 132 -4.23 -7.46 15.14
N ALA A 133 -4.13 -8.76 14.87
CA ALA A 133 -5.20 -9.53 14.22
C ALA A 133 -6.50 -9.46 15.02
N GLU A 134 -6.43 -9.68 16.34
CA GLU A 134 -7.61 -9.64 17.21
C GLU A 134 -8.19 -8.23 17.35
N ALA A 135 -7.34 -7.20 17.46
CA ALA A 135 -7.80 -5.82 17.50
C ALA A 135 -8.54 -5.40 16.22
N LEU A 136 -8.02 -5.78 15.05
CA LEU A 136 -8.65 -5.52 13.75
C LEU A 136 -9.96 -6.30 13.61
N ARG A 137 -9.97 -7.60 13.95
CA ARG A 137 -11.18 -8.44 13.95
C ARG A 137 -12.27 -7.86 14.84
N LYS A 138 -11.92 -7.46 16.07
CA LYS A 138 -12.87 -6.85 17.01
C LYS A 138 -13.45 -5.56 16.44
N LYS A 139 -12.63 -4.67 15.86
CA LYS A 139 -13.13 -3.44 15.24
C LYS A 139 -14.01 -3.71 14.01
N LEU A 140 -13.59 -4.65 13.15
CA LEU A 140 -14.32 -4.99 11.93
C LEU A 140 -15.72 -5.51 12.25
N ASN A 141 -15.82 -6.45 13.20
CA ASN A 141 -17.07 -7.14 13.50
C ASN A 141 -17.98 -6.40 14.48
N HIS A 142 -17.43 -5.62 15.43
CA HIS A 142 -18.23 -4.99 16.49
C HIS A 142 -18.36 -3.47 16.39
N LYS A 143 -17.59 -2.80 15.52
CA LYS A 143 -17.70 -1.34 15.33
C LYS A 143 -18.18 -1.00 13.92
N SER A 144 -17.31 -1.14 12.92
CA SER A 144 -17.66 -0.99 11.51
C SER A 144 -16.45 -1.28 10.63
N VAL A 145 -16.72 -1.57 9.35
CA VAL A 145 -15.69 -1.67 8.32
C VAL A 145 -14.84 -0.39 8.25
N ASP A 146 -15.47 0.79 8.25
CA ASP A 146 -14.74 2.06 8.14
C ASP A 146 -13.81 2.32 9.34
N ALA A 147 -14.23 1.95 10.55
CA ALA A 147 -13.41 2.11 11.74
C ALA A 147 -12.19 1.18 11.75
N ALA A 148 -12.34 -0.06 11.25
CA ALA A 148 -11.23 -0.99 11.09
C ALA A 148 -10.28 -0.55 9.97
N PHE A 149 -10.83 -0.10 8.84
CA PHE A 149 -10.05 0.42 7.72
C PHE A 149 -9.21 1.65 8.12
N LYS A 150 -9.82 2.63 8.82
CA LYS A 150 -9.10 3.80 9.34
C LYS A 150 -7.95 3.43 10.27
N MET A 151 -8.09 2.36 11.06
CA MET A 151 -7.02 1.89 11.92
C MET A 151 -5.80 1.44 11.11
N ILE A 152 -6.01 0.68 10.03
CA ILE A 152 -4.92 0.22 9.16
C ILE A 152 -4.27 1.43 8.46
N SER A 153 -5.09 2.30 7.85
CA SER A 153 -4.57 3.49 7.17
C SER A 153 -3.82 4.43 8.11
N SER A 154 -4.23 4.56 9.37
CA SER A 154 -3.47 5.35 10.36
C SER A 154 -2.11 4.72 10.66
N ILE A 155 -2.03 3.39 10.77
CA ILE A 155 -0.77 2.68 11.03
C ILE A 155 0.18 2.83 9.82
N GLU A 156 -0.34 2.64 8.61
CA GLU A 156 0.41 2.84 7.37
C GLU A 156 0.93 4.28 7.26
N ASN A 157 0.09 5.28 7.47
CA ASN A 157 0.49 6.69 7.42
C ASN A 157 1.56 7.03 8.48
N THR A 158 1.46 6.49 9.70
CA THR A 158 2.49 6.68 10.73
C THR A 158 3.81 6.04 10.32
N SER A 159 3.77 4.83 9.75
CA SER A 159 4.96 4.15 9.23
C SER A 159 5.61 4.93 8.07
N GLU A 160 4.81 5.43 7.12
CA GLU A 160 5.27 6.26 6.01
C GLU A 160 5.89 7.58 6.52
N ALA A 161 5.30 8.23 7.52
CA ALA A 161 5.86 9.44 8.12
C ALA A 161 7.19 9.19 8.85
N GLN A 162 7.33 8.05 9.53
CA GLN A 162 8.58 7.65 10.17
C GLN A 162 9.67 7.36 9.12
N GLN A 163 9.35 6.60 8.07
CA GLN A 163 10.26 6.38 6.95
C GLN A 163 10.64 7.69 6.24
N HIS A 164 9.72 8.65 6.11
CA HIS A 164 10.00 9.97 5.52
C HIS A 164 11.08 10.70 6.31
N THR A 165 10.90 10.72 7.63
CA THR A 165 11.86 11.32 8.56
C THR A 165 13.21 10.60 8.52
N GLN A 166 13.22 9.27 8.46
CA GLN A 166 14.43 8.46 8.34
C GLN A 166 15.20 8.79 7.05
N MET A 167 14.50 8.87 5.91
CA MET A 167 15.13 9.18 4.62
C MET A 167 15.73 10.58 4.64
N GLN A 168 15.00 11.58 5.17
CA GLN A 168 15.53 12.93 5.33
C GLN A 168 16.79 12.95 6.20
N TRP A 169 16.79 12.21 7.31
CA TRP A 169 17.95 12.09 8.19
C TRP A 169 19.17 11.48 7.48
N ILE A 170 18.99 10.34 6.79
CA ILE A 170 20.07 9.67 6.05
C ILE A 170 20.64 10.59 4.98
N LEU A 171 19.78 11.21 4.17
CA LEU A 171 20.21 12.14 3.12
C LEU A 171 20.93 13.35 3.71
N ALA A 172 20.54 13.83 4.88
CA ALA A 172 21.22 14.94 5.54
C ALA A 172 22.61 14.54 6.06
N LYS A 173 22.74 13.36 6.68
CA LYS A 173 24.06 12.82 7.10
C LYS A 173 25.02 12.67 5.92
N LEU A 174 24.53 12.07 4.83
CA LEU A 174 25.30 11.94 3.59
C LEU A 174 25.66 13.30 2.99
N GLY A 175 24.72 14.25 2.98
CA GLY A 175 24.96 15.60 2.45
C GLY A 175 26.01 16.38 3.23
N GLN A 176 25.99 16.32 4.56
CA GLN A 176 27.02 16.94 5.41
C GLN A 176 28.42 16.35 5.11
N LYS A 177 28.50 15.03 4.94
CA LYS A 177 29.75 14.32 4.60
C LYS A 177 30.27 14.69 3.21
N LEU A 178 29.38 14.72 2.21
CA LEU A 178 29.77 14.82 0.79
C LEU A 178 29.87 16.27 0.29
N CYS A 179 29.14 17.21 0.89
CA CYS A 179 29.02 18.61 0.41
C CYS A 179 29.32 19.66 1.50
N GLY A 180 29.28 19.28 2.78
CA GLY A 180 29.46 20.17 3.92
C GLY A 180 28.15 20.67 4.52
N SER A 181 27.26 21.24 3.71
CA SER A 181 26.02 21.87 4.20
C SER A 181 24.76 21.24 3.60
N VAL A 182 23.69 21.23 4.38
CA VAL A 182 22.38 20.70 3.98
C VAL A 182 21.28 21.67 4.38
N TRP A 183 20.24 21.77 3.57
CA TRP A 183 18.96 22.34 3.93
C TRP A 183 17.91 21.25 4.04
N ILE A 184 17.17 21.23 5.14
CA ILE A 184 15.96 20.41 5.30
C ILE A 184 14.75 21.34 5.34
N ALA A 185 13.69 20.95 4.64
CA ALA A 185 12.44 21.70 4.56
C ALA A 185 11.94 22.15 5.94
N SER A 186 11.56 23.43 6.06
CA SER A 186 11.26 24.06 7.35
C SER A 186 10.16 23.35 8.14
N ASN A 187 9.18 22.76 7.44
CA ASN A 187 8.07 22.01 8.03
C ASN A 187 8.50 20.71 8.72
N ASP A 188 9.68 20.18 8.43
CA ASP A 188 10.14 18.89 8.96
C ASP A 188 11.28 19.03 9.98
N ARG A 189 11.76 20.24 10.23
CA ARG A 189 12.89 20.52 11.15
C ARG A 189 12.63 20.12 12.61
N SER A 190 11.38 20.04 13.05
CA SER A 190 11.03 19.60 14.41
C SER A 190 10.99 18.08 14.58
N ARG A 191 11.09 17.32 13.48
CA ARG A 191 11.06 15.86 13.53
C ARG A 191 12.37 15.30 14.08
N MET A 192 12.28 14.13 14.71
CA MET A 192 13.37 13.45 15.39
C MET A 192 13.63 12.09 14.76
N TRP A 193 14.90 11.76 14.56
CA TRP A 193 15.35 10.42 14.19
C TRP A 193 16.64 10.10 14.95
N GLU A 194 16.78 8.88 15.50
CA GLU A 194 17.94 8.48 16.32
C GLU A 194 18.33 9.47 17.44
N LYS A 195 17.34 10.10 18.07
CA LYS A 195 17.51 11.16 19.11
C LYS A 195 18.16 12.45 18.61
N GLU A 196 18.30 12.62 17.31
CA GLU A 196 18.76 13.85 16.68
C GLU A 196 17.60 14.56 15.98
N GLN A 197 17.52 15.88 16.16
CA GLN A 197 16.52 16.71 15.50
C GLN A 197 16.98 17.05 14.08
N LEU A 198 16.09 16.89 13.08
CA LEU A 198 16.43 17.18 11.70
C LEU A 198 16.93 18.62 11.50
N GLY A 199 16.33 19.59 12.20
CA GLY A 199 16.76 20.98 12.17
C GLY A 199 18.24 21.19 12.51
N ASN A 200 18.82 20.37 13.40
CA ASN A 200 20.23 20.48 13.81
C ASN A 200 21.20 20.03 12.70
N LEU A 201 20.70 19.27 11.71
CA LEU A 201 21.48 18.87 10.54
C LEU A 201 21.42 19.90 9.40
N SER A 202 20.48 20.84 9.48
CA SER A 202 20.21 21.84 8.45
C SER A 202 20.88 23.17 8.79
N ILE A 203 21.27 23.93 7.77
CA ILE A 203 21.62 25.34 7.94
C ILE A 203 20.39 26.17 8.37
N ASP A 204 20.64 27.24 9.11
CA ASP A 204 19.59 28.07 9.70
C ASP A 204 18.75 28.80 8.66
N SER A 205 19.41 29.39 7.65
CA SER A 205 18.79 30.20 6.60
C SER A 205 19.09 29.62 5.21
N PHE A 206 18.06 29.58 4.36
CA PHE A 206 18.22 29.10 3.00
C PHE A 206 19.00 30.15 2.20
N PRO A 207 20.05 29.77 1.46
CA PRO A 207 20.88 30.73 0.77
C PRO A 207 20.11 31.50 -0.31
N PRO A 208 20.44 32.78 -0.54
CA PRO A 208 19.90 33.52 -1.66
C PRO A 208 20.47 32.94 -2.95
N LEU A 209 19.65 32.18 -3.68
CA LEU A 209 20.07 31.51 -4.92
C LEU A 209 20.18 32.47 -6.13
N GLY A 210 20.07 33.78 -5.92
CA GLY A 210 19.97 34.77 -7.00
C GLY A 210 18.71 34.64 -7.86
N ILE A 211 17.77 33.78 -7.46
CA ILE A 211 16.45 33.61 -8.07
C ILE A 211 15.43 34.44 -7.30
N GLY A 212 14.39 34.91 -8.01
CA GLY A 212 13.33 35.75 -7.44
C GLY A 212 12.68 35.11 -6.20
N ASN A 213 12.09 35.96 -5.34
CA ASN A 213 11.52 35.54 -4.04
C ASN A 213 10.52 34.38 -4.18
N ASP A 214 9.72 34.37 -5.25
CA ASP A 214 8.74 33.32 -5.50
C ASP A 214 9.41 31.96 -5.73
N ALA A 215 10.54 31.95 -6.45
CA ALA A 215 11.31 30.73 -6.69
C ALA A 215 11.97 30.18 -5.43
N GLN A 216 12.47 31.07 -4.57
CA GLN A 216 12.98 30.65 -3.26
C GLN A 216 11.87 30.06 -2.38
N SER A 217 10.63 30.51 -2.53
CA SER A 217 9.51 30.02 -1.72
C SER A 217 9.19 28.55 -2.00
N THR A 218 9.27 28.10 -3.26
CA THR A 218 9.03 26.69 -3.61
C THR A 218 10.20 25.79 -3.21
N VAL A 219 11.43 26.23 -3.45
CA VAL A 219 12.64 25.42 -3.18
C VAL A 219 12.83 25.16 -1.69
N LYS A 220 12.41 26.10 -0.82
CA LYS A 220 12.44 25.92 0.64
C LYS A 220 11.64 24.73 1.14
N TYR A 221 10.62 24.30 0.38
CA TYR A 221 9.80 23.16 0.72
C TYR A 221 10.35 21.86 0.15
N ILE A 222 11.40 21.83 -0.67
CA ILE A 222 12.03 20.57 -1.09
C ILE A 222 12.60 19.86 0.13
N ASP A 223 12.32 18.57 0.25
CA ASP A 223 12.55 17.80 1.49
C ASP A 223 14.00 17.89 1.98
N VAL A 224 14.98 17.68 1.09
CA VAL A 224 16.41 17.85 1.38
C VAL A 224 17.14 18.49 0.20
N VAL A 225 18.00 19.47 0.46
CA VAL A 225 18.87 20.11 -0.54
C VAL A 225 20.31 20.08 -0.04
N TRP A 226 21.23 19.59 -0.86
CA TRP A 226 22.66 19.59 -0.58
C TRP A 226 23.31 20.86 -1.11
N LEU A 227 24.23 21.42 -0.32
CA LEU A 227 24.86 22.70 -0.56
C LEU A 227 26.38 22.57 -0.37
N SER A 228 27.16 23.20 -1.24
CA SER A 228 28.62 23.25 -1.12
C SER A 228 29.17 24.67 -1.20
N GLY A 229 30.36 24.87 -0.61
CA GLY A 229 31.11 26.13 -0.69
C GLY A 229 30.29 27.33 -0.24
N SER A 230 30.14 28.33 -1.12
CA SER A 230 29.32 29.53 -0.90
C SER A 230 27.80 29.27 -1.01
N HIS A 231 27.33 28.12 -0.52
CA HIS A 231 25.94 27.68 -0.55
C HIS A 231 25.34 27.48 -1.95
N GLN A 232 26.13 26.96 -2.88
CA GLN A 232 25.63 26.52 -4.18
C GLN A 232 24.95 25.15 -4.07
N ILE A 233 23.79 24.99 -4.71
CA ILE A 233 23.08 23.70 -4.72
C ILE A 233 23.87 22.67 -5.52
N THR A 234 24.11 21.52 -4.90
CA THR A 234 24.79 20.38 -5.52
C THR A 234 23.85 19.21 -5.83
N ALA A 235 22.75 19.08 -5.09
CA ALA A 235 21.69 18.11 -5.36
C ALA A 235 20.41 18.50 -4.61
N ALA A 236 19.26 18.05 -5.08
CA ALA A 236 17.98 18.20 -4.39
C ALA A 236 17.20 16.89 -4.38
N PHE A 237 16.52 16.60 -3.28
CA PHE A 237 15.87 15.33 -3.01
C PHE A 237 14.44 15.54 -2.54
N GLU A 238 13.55 14.75 -3.12
CA GLU A 238 12.13 14.71 -2.81
C GLU A 238 11.75 13.29 -2.36
N VAL A 239 11.23 13.12 -1.15
CA VAL A 239 10.94 11.80 -0.58
C VAL A 239 9.45 11.48 -0.72
N GLU A 240 9.13 10.59 -1.66
CA GLU A 240 7.75 10.32 -2.12
C GLU A 240 7.19 9.01 -1.53
N LEU A 241 6.78 9.07 -0.26
CA LEU A 241 6.26 7.93 0.50
C LEU A 241 4.73 7.83 0.55
N THR A 242 4.01 8.95 0.55
CA THR A 242 2.55 9.02 0.77
C THR A 242 1.80 9.40 -0.51
N THR A 243 0.48 9.30 -0.55
CA THR A 243 -0.30 9.87 -1.68
C THR A 243 -0.64 11.34 -1.35
N PRO A 244 -0.50 12.33 -2.25
CA PRO A 244 -0.25 12.24 -3.69
C PRO A 244 1.17 12.66 -4.16
N ILE A 245 1.78 11.81 -5.00
CA ILE A 245 3.08 12.01 -5.71
C ILE A 245 3.19 13.34 -6.45
N TYR A 246 2.03 13.93 -6.76
CA TYR A 246 1.94 15.13 -7.57
C TYR A 246 2.60 16.35 -6.89
N SER A 247 2.58 16.45 -5.56
CA SER A 247 3.12 17.63 -4.87
C SER A 247 4.64 17.73 -4.92
N GLY A 248 5.38 16.63 -4.77
CA GLY A 248 6.84 16.67 -4.88
C GLY A 248 7.32 16.86 -6.30
N LEU A 249 6.65 16.21 -7.27
CA LEU A 249 6.92 16.44 -8.69
C LEU A 249 6.69 17.89 -9.11
N LEU A 250 5.65 18.55 -8.58
CA LEU A 250 5.41 19.97 -8.83
C LEU A 250 6.53 20.85 -8.25
N ARG A 251 6.99 20.60 -7.02
CA ARG A 251 8.13 21.33 -6.42
C ARG A 251 9.38 21.25 -7.31
N MET A 252 9.64 20.08 -7.89
CA MET A 252 10.75 19.88 -8.82
C MET A 252 10.52 20.58 -10.18
N ALA A 253 9.30 20.53 -10.71
CA ALA A 253 8.93 21.22 -11.94
C ALA A 253 9.07 22.74 -11.82
N ASP A 254 8.66 23.30 -10.68
CA ASP A 254 8.80 24.72 -10.37
C ASP A 254 10.28 25.12 -10.30
N LEU A 255 11.11 24.35 -9.59
CA LEU A 255 12.56 24.57 -9.55
C LEU A 255 13.18 24.57 -10.96
N VAL A 256 12.83 23.59 -11.79
CA VAL A 256 13.32 23.48 -13.17
C VAL A 256 12.86 24.66 -14.04
N THR A 257 11.65 25.15 -13.83
CA THR A 257 11.07 26.29 -14.57
C THR A 257 11.77 27.58 -14.20
N LEU A 258 12.05 27.77 -12.90
CA LEU A 258 12.65 28.99 -12.36
C LEU A 258 14.17 29.02 -12.54
N CYS A 259 14.79 27.85 -12.72
CA CYS A 259 16.22 27.68 -13.01
C CYS A 259 16.40 26.88 -14.32
N PRO A 260 16.22 27.47 -15.51
CA PRO A 260 16.29 26.73 -16.78
C PRO A 260 17.65 26.07 -17.02
N ASN A 261 18.71 26.75 -16.56
CA ASN A 261 20.11 26.32 -16.64
C ASN A 261 20.55 25.50 -15.40
N LEU A 262 19.61 24.82 -14.74
CA LEU A 262 19.89 23.90 -13.64
C LEU A 262 21.01 22.92 -14.03
N ASN A 263 22.11 22.90 -13.29
CA ASN A 263 23.27 22.05 -13.58
C ASN A 263 23.57 21.06 -12.45
N PHE A 264 22.61 20.81 -11.57
CA PHE A 264 22.72 19.85 -10.49
C PHE A 264 21.63 18.77 -10.60
N PRO A 265 21.90 17.53 -10.14
CA PRO A 265 20.94 16.44 -10.21
C PRO A 265 19.75 16.63 -9.25
N LEU A 266 18.57 16.22 -9.71
CA LEU A 266 17.36 16.11 -8.92
C LEU A 266 17.02 14.63 -8.68
N TYR A 267 16.65 14.29 -7.45
CA TYR A 267 16.35 12.91 -7.06
C TYR A 267 14.96 12.80 -6.46
N ILE A 268 14.21 11.79 -6.91
CA ILE A 268 12.96 11.35 -6.30
C ILE A 268 13.27 10.06 -5.53
N VAL A 269 13.23 10.13 -4.21
CA VAL A 269 13.45 9.00 -3.32
C VAL A 269 12.11 8.32 -3.08
N VAL A 270 11.96 7.06 -3.51
CA VAL A 270 10.66 6.39 -3.60
C VAL A 270 10.78 4.90 -3.26
N PRO A 271 9.78 4.27 -2.61
CA PRO A 271 9.75 2.82 -2.44
C PRO A 271 9.68 2.11 -3.78
N GLU A 272 10.27 0.92 -3.88
CA GLU A 272 10.28 0.13 -5.12
C GLU A 272 8.87 -0.06 -5.69
N ALA A 273 7.90 -0.39 -4.83
CA ALA A 273 6.49 -0.60 -5.20
C ALA A 273 5.82 0.62 -5.86
N ARG A 274 6.38 1.82 -5.69
CA ARG A 274 5.82 3.10 -6.19
C ARG A 274 6.55 3.67 -7.40
N THR A 275 7.67 3.09 -7.81
CA THR A 275 8.47 3.52 -8.97
C THR A 275 7.64 3.65 -10.26
N ASN A 276 6.82 2.64 -10.56
CA ASN A 276 5.94 2.63 -11.73
C ASN A 276 4.91 3.77 -11.72
N LYS A 277 4.42 4.15 -10.53
CA LYS A 277 3.47 5.25 -10.37
C LYS A 277 4.14 6.60 -10.65
N VAL A 278 5.36 6.81 -10.14
CA VAL A 278 6.16 8.01 -10.44
C VAL A 278 6.48 8.10 -11.94
N LYS A 279 6.94 7.00 -12.54
CA LYS A 279 7.18 6.90 -13.99
C LYS A 279 5.94 7.30 -14.81
N LYS A 280 4.76 6.81 -14.41
CA LYS A 280 3.49 7.16 -15.07
C LYS A 280 3.16 8.65 -14.96
N GLU A 281 3.37 9.25 -13.79
CA GLU A 281 3.13 10.69 -13.62
C GLU A 281 4.09 11.54 -14.46
N LEU A 282 5.39 11.21 -14.49
CA LEU A 282 6.38 11.93 -15.30
C LEU A 282 6.10 11.88 -16.82
N ARG A 283 5.39 10.86 -17.30
CA ARG A 283 4.96 10.76 -18.71
C ARG A 283 3.85 11.75 -19.08
N ARG A 284 3.22 12.44 -18.12
CA ARG A 284 2.19 13.43 -18.40
C ARG A 284 2.79 14.61 -19.17
N ALA A 285 2.01 15.18 -20.09
CA ALA A 285 2.45 16.25 -20.99
C ALA A 285 3.12 17.43 -20.26
N THR A 286 2.58 17.81 -19.09
CA THR A 286 3.12 18.88 -18.25
C THR A 286 4.59 18.66 -17.87
N PHE A 287 4.94 17.47 -17.38
CA PHE A 287 6.31 17.16 -16.94
C PHE A 287 7.24 16.83 -18.10
N LYS A 288 6.72 16.16 -19.14
CA LYS A 288 7.47 15.84 -20.35
C LYS A 288 7.93 17.10 -21.11
N ASN A 289 7.09 18.14 -21.18
CA ASN A 289 7.45 19.42 -21.80
C ASN A 289 8.58 20.13 -21.05
N LEU A 290 8.65 19.98 -19.73
CA LEU A 290 9.74 20.48 -18.89
C LEU A 290 10.99 19.57 -18.92
N LYS A 291 10.92 18.44 -19.63
CA LYS A 291 11.94 17.39 -19.69
C LYS A 291 12.34 16.92 -18.29
N LEU A 292 11.38 16.87 -17.38
CA LEU A 292 11.63 16.53 -15.98
C LEU A 292 12.10 15.08 -15.84
N ASP A 293 11.61 14.19 -16.70
CA ASP A 293 12.07 12.81 -16.88
C ASP A 293 13.57 12.70 -17.24
N LYS A 294 14.14 13.72 -17.89
CA LYS A 294 15.57 13.78 -18.25
C LYS A 294 16.43 14.49 -17.20
N LYS A 295 15.81 15.37 -16.40
CA LYS A 295 16.49 16.16 -15.36
C LYS A 295 16.48 15.46 -13.99
N CYS A 296 15.45 14.66 -13.72
CA CYS A 296 15.31 13.91 -12.49
C CYS A 296 15.81 12.47 -12.64
N ARG A 297 16.24 11.90 -11.52
CA ARG A 297 16.55 10.49 -11.33
C ARG A 297 15.72 9.98 -10.16
N TYR A 298 15.55 8.67 -10.02
CA TYR A 298 14.97 8.12 -8.80
C TYR A 298 15.98 7.29 -8.02
N ILE A 299 15.83 7.30 -6.70
CA ILE A 299 16.55 6.43 -5.78
C ILE A 299 15.50 5.56 -5.11
N VAL A 300 15.70 4.25 -5.18
CA VAL A 300 14.85 3.29 -4.49
C VAL A 300 15.22 3.29 -3.01
N ILE A 301 14.24 3.47 -2.12
CA ILE A 301 14.47 3.57 -0.66
C ILE A 301 15.21 2.35 -0.12
N GLU A 302 14.78 1.17 -0.56
CA GLU A 302 15.39 -0.11 -0.19
C GLU A 302 16.88 -0.12 -0.56
N LYS A 303 17.25 0.46 -1.71
CA LYS A 303 18.65 0.56 -2.15
C LYS A 303 19.44 1.59 -1.36
N LEU A 304 18.84 2.73 -1.03
CA LEU A 304 19.46 3.75 -0.17
C LEU A 304 19.75 3.16 1.21
N MET A 305 18.79 2.48 1.82
CA MET A 305 18.94 1.80 3.11
C MET A 305 20.03 0.73 3.09
N GLU A 306 20.19 -0.01 2.00
CA GLU A 306 21.24 -1.02 1.86
C GLU A 306 22.65 -0.40 1.75
N LYS A 307 22.78 0.79 1.12
CA LYS A 307 24.07 1.32 0.68
C LYS A 307 24.55 2.56 1.43
N TRP A 308 23.71 3.22 2.22
CA TRP A 308 24.06 4.51 2.82
C TRP A 308 25.28 4.42 3.75
N ASP A 309 25.41 3.35 4.54
CA ASP A 309 26.59 3.14 5.42
C ASP A 309 27.89 3.09 4.62
N ALA A 310 27.90 2.34 3.52
CA ALA A 310 29.04 2.27 2.62
C ALA A 310 29.34 3.64 2.00
N ILE A 311 28.31 4.36 1.53
CA ILE A 311 28.50 5.71 0.97
C ILE A 311 29.05 6.68 2.03
N MET A 312 28.62 6.53 3.28
CA MET A 312 29.09 7.35 4.40
C MET A 312 30.57 7.10 4.71
N GLU A 313 31.03 5.85 4.59
CA GLU A 313 32.41 5.45 4.87
C GLU A 313 33.37 5.82 3.73
N ILE A 314 33.04 5.46 2.48
CA ILE A 314 33.95 5.57 1.33
C ILE A 314 33.62 6.69 0.35
N GLY A 315 32.45 7.32 0.46
CA GLY A 315 32.02 8.37 -0.47
C GLY A 315 32.88 9.62 -0.39
N THR A 316 33.35 10.09 -1.54
CA THR A 316 34.25 11.26 -1.66
C THR A 316 33.61 12.45 -2.36
N SER A 317 32.51 12.25 -3.09
CA SER A 317 31.79 13.31 -3.79
C SER A 317 30.30 12.99 -3.95
N VAL A 318 29.54 13.99 -4.42
CA VAL A 318 28.10 13.88 -4.73
C VAL A 318 27.81 12.74 -5.72
N ASP A 319 28.75 12.41 -6.62
CA ASP A 319 28.57 11.32 -7.58
C ASP A 319 28.39 9.95 -6.92
N SER A 320 28.80 9.80 -5.66
CA SER A 320 28.59 8.57 -4.88
C SER A 320 27.10 8.21 -4.80
N ILE A 321 26.21 9.21 -4.65
CA ILE A 321 24.76 8.98 -4.59
C ILE A 321 24.19 8.59 -5.96
N LYS A 322 24.85 9.01 -7.05
CA LYS A 322 24.41 8.71 -8.41
C LYS A 322 24.48 7.22 -8.71
N THR A 323 25.41 6.50 -8.07
CA THR A 323 25.61 5.05 -8.25
C THR A 323 24.39 4.20 -7.86
N ILE A 324 23.55 4.70 -6.93
CA ILE A 324 22.33 4.02 -6.47
C ILE A 324 21.05 4.63 -7.06
N SER A 325 21.21 5.50 -8.05
CA SER A 325 20.10 6.20 -8.71
C SER A 325 19.87 5.70 -10.13
N HIS A 326 18.62 5.73 -10.55
CA HIS A 326 18.18 5.24 -11.86
C HIS A 326 17.64 6.38 -12.72
N SER A 327 17.88 6.29 -14.02
CA SER A 327 17.24 7.17 -15.00
C SER A 327 15.78 6.78 -15.17
N PHE A 328 14.91 7.75 -15.43
CA PHE A 328 13.55 7.44 -15.88
C PHE A 328 13.50 7.06 -17.37
N ASP A 329 14.56 7.34 -18.12
CA ASP A 329 14.69 7.11 -19.57
C ASP A 329 15.22 5.70 -19.91
N SER A 330 15.93 5.04 -18.98
CA SER A 330 16.62 3.77 -19.26
C SER A 330 15.73 2.52 -19.32
N ASP A 331 14.43 2.67 -19.02
CA ASP A 331 13.42 1.60 -19.07
C ASP A 331 12.36 1.86 -20.16
N LEU A 332 12.72 2.65 -21.18
CA LEU A 332 11.89 2.96 -22.36
C LEU A 332 12.21 2.05 -23.54
#